data_AF-A0A9E3GE80-F1
#
_entry.id   AF-A0A9E3GE80-F1
#
_cell.length_a   1.000
_cell.length_b   1.000
_cell.length_c   1.000
_cell.angle_alpha   90.00
_cell.angle_beta   90.00
_cell.angle_gamma   90.00
#
_symmetry.space_group_name_H-M   'P 1'
#
loop_
_entity.id
_entity.type
_entity.pdbx_description
1 polymer ?
#
loop_
_entity_poly.entity_id
_entity_poly.type
_entity_poly.pdbx_seq_one_letter_code
_entity_poly.pdbx_strand_id
1 'polypeptide(L)'
;MSFVIATPETMTTAATNIAGIGSLLTTANKSAAASTTGVVAAAGDEVSAAVASFFSNHAELYQALGAQAAAFNTQFAQALTGAGGAYAAAEAASTSPLEALEQDVLTIVNLPTNLLIGRPLIGAGADGSTNAQGVGTPGGAGGLLIGDGGRGGDSIASGVPGGAGGSAGLIGAGGSGGMGGLGATGGAGGTGGLLSGNGGPGGIGGPFSTGGVGGNAMFFGAGGPGGLGGELGGTGGAGGRGGLLIGNGGPGGQGGVSGGPGGVAGGQGGAGGGATLGVQGATGPSGGEPTIPVTVDQNINRPFVNVSIGGGPTSQLVLDTGSEGLVVPPQDVNFTSLGPITGSSQVTYGNSSNSVTETYNTYSTTVNFGNGIITTRPTTIAVVTSVSQTIGGVTTNLPASQGLAVLGVGANPLGGQTPSISPVENLPGTLDEGLLFDEPTGNVEFGANPLSYYATTSGAPAGTLQVVVNGSNNVVSPGLLDSGGLWGTVPSSFGYASGTYVPSGTTFQVYNSNGDGLYTETIGSAPDAPNVVSGAVFNSGNSPFESIPIYLQYGGSGTFYFDN
;
A
#
# COMPACT_ATOMS: atom_id res chain seq x y z
N MET A 1 31.34 23.05 -15.77
CA MET A 1 30.19 23.56 -14.99
C MET A 1 29.92 22.57 -13.89
N SER A 2 29.88 23.00 -12.62
CA SER A 2 29.55 22.11 -11.50
C SER A 2 28.04 21.90 -11.47
N PHE A 3 27.58 20.66 -11.56
CA PHE A 3 26.19 20.33 -11.28
C PHE A 3 25.93 20.55 -9.80
N VAL A 4 24.93 21.39 -9.48
CA VAL A 4 24.40 21.50 -8.12
C VAL A 4 23.25 20.51 -8.04
N ILE A 5 23.41 19.48 -7.23
CA ILE A 5 22.34 18.53 -6.92
C ILE A 5 21.66 19.04 -5.65
N ALA A 6 20.39 19.42 -5.75
CA ALA A 6 19.53 19.74 -4.62
C ALA A 6 18.50 18.62 -4.47
N THR A 7 18.28 18.13 -3.25
CA THR A 7 17.21 17.16 -2.97
C THR A 7 16.09 17.90 -2.24
N PRO A 8 14.97 18.23 -2.91
CA PRO A 8 13.90 19.06 -2.34
C PRO A 8 13.34 18.51 -1.01
N GLU A 9 13.30 17.19 -0.89
CA GLU A 9 12.90 16.48 0.32
C GLU A 9 13.83 16.76 1.51
N THR A 10 15.15 16.74 1.30
CA THR A 10 16.11 17.03 2.38
C THR A 10 16.08 18.50 2.81
N MET A 11 15.81 19.42 1.87
CA MET A 11 15.63 20.84 2.15
C MET A 11 14.35 21.10 2.96
N THR A 12 13.28 20.37 2.67
CA THR A 12 12.01 20.45 3.39
C THR A 12 12.16 19.91 4.82
N THR A 13 12.80 18.75 4.98
CA THR A 13 13.14 18.20 6.31
C THR A 13 14.05 19.14 7.10
N ALA A 14 15.05 19.75 6.45
CA ALA A 14 15.91 20.74 7.09
C ALA A 14 15.14 21.98 7.55
N ALA A 15 14.21 22.50 6.74
CA ALA A 15 13.36 23.64 7.10
C ALA A 15 12.46 23.33 8.32
N THR A 16 11.87 22.13 8.36
CA THR A 16 11.09 21.63 9.51
C THR A 16 11.94 21.53 10.77
N ASN A 17 13.15 20.99 10.68
CA ASN A 17 14.07 20.90 11.82
C ASN A 17 14.51 22.28 12.34
N ILE A 18 14.79 23.22 11.44
CA ILE A 18 15.16 24.60 11.79
C ILE A 18 14.00 25.30 12.51
N ALA A 19 12.76 25.12 12.04
CA ALA A 19 11.57 25.66 12.69
C ALA A 19 11.35 25.03 14.08
N GLY A 20 11.58 23.72 14.22
CA GLY A 20 11.54 23.01 15.49
C GLY A 20 12.56 23.55 16.51
N ILE A 21 13.81 23.77 16.09
CA ILE A 21 14.86 24.37 16.91
C ILE A 21 14.47 25.80 17.33
N GLY A 22 13.92 26.61 16.41
CA GLY A 22 13.45 27.96 16.70
C GLY A 22 12.33 28.00 17.76
N SER A 23 11.39 27.05 17.68
CA SER A 23 10.30 26.89 18.65
C SER A 23 10.82 26.51 20.04
N LEU A 24 11.74 25.55 20.10
CA LEU A 24 12.39 25.13 21.35
C LEU A 24 13.16 26.27 22.01
N LEU A 25 13.96 27.01 21.24
CA LEU A 25 14.72 28.16 21.73
C LEU A 25 13.82 29.30 22.21
N THR A 26 12.73 29.58 21.50
CA THR A 26 11.76 30.60 21.92
C THR A 26 11.08 30.22 23.24
N THR A 27 10.71 28.94 23.39
CA THR A 27 10.12 28.42 24.62
C THR A 27 11.10 28.48 25.81
N ALA A 28 12.36 28.09 25.59
CA ALA A 28 13.40 28.14 26.62
C ALA A 28 13.74 29.59 27.04
N ASN A 29 13.84 30.52 26.08
CA ASN A 29 14.10 31.93 26.41
C ASN A 29 12.93 32.56 27.16
N LYS A 30 11.68 32.19 26.82
CA LYS A 30 10.48 32.67 27.51
C LYS A 30 10.36 32.12 28.94
N SER A 31 10.72 30.86 29.18
CA SER A 31 10.65 30.26 30.52
C SER A 31 11.69 30.86 31.48
N ALA A 32 12.87 31.24 30.97
CA ALA A 32 13.92 31.91 31.73
C ALA A 32 13.70 33.42 31.94
N ALA A 33 12.74 34.03 31.25
CA ALA A 33 12.56 35.49 31.26
C ALA A 33 12.23 36.03 32.65
N ALA A 34 11.23 35.47 33.33
CA ALA A 34 10.75 35.99 34.61
C ALA A 34 11.81 35.93 35.72
N SER A 35 12.62 34.87 35.77
CA SER A 35 13.67 34.68 36.79
C SER A 35 14.92 35.52 36.54
N THR A 36 15.13 36.00 35.31
CA THR A 36 16.32 36.77 34.92
C THR A 36 16.08 38.27 34.81
N THR A 37 14.84 38.71 34.53
CA THR A 37 14.48 40.14 34.53
C THR A 37 13.97 40.62 35.88
N GLY A 38 13.46 39.71 36.72
CA GLY A 38 12.93 40.00 38.06
C GLY A 38 13.93 39.86 39.21
N VAL A 39 15.23 40.11 38.98
CA VAL A 39 16.25 39.98 40.04
C VAL A 39 16.06 41.05 41.11
N VAL A 40 15.92 40.64 42.37
CA VAL A 40 15.75 41.55 43.52
C VAL A 40 17.11 41.79 44.19
N ALA A 41 17.32 42.98 44.75
CA ALA A 41 18.51 43.32 45.51
C ALA A 41 18.72 42.35 46.69
N ALA A 42 19.91 41.75 46.79
CA ALA A 42 20.23 40.76 47.82
C ALA A 42 20.30 41.35 49.24
N ALA A 43 20.54 42.65 49.34
CA ALA A 43 20.44 43.44 50.56
C ALA A 43 19.78 44.81 50.25
N GLY A 44 19.26 45.48 51.28
CA GLY A 44 18.52 46.75 51.15
C GLY A 44 19.38 47.98 50.89
N ASP A 45 20.60 47.79 50.40
CA ASP A 45 21.57 48.85 50.11
C ASP A 45 21.62 49.23 48.62
N GLU A 46 22.16 50.40 48.34
CA GLU A 46 22.21 51.00 47.01
C GLU A 46 23.13 50.23 46.04
N VAL A 47 24.15 49.53 46.53
CA VAL A 47 25.07 48.74 45.69
C VAL A 47 24.36 47.46 45.22
N SER A 48 23.68 46.75 46.12
CA SER A 48 22.88 45.57 45.80
C SER A 48 21.73 45.91 44.82
N ALA A 49 21.10 47.08 44.98
CA ALA A 49 20.08 47.58 44.06
C ALA A 49 20.65 47.89 42.67
N ALA A 50 21.81 48.52 42.59
CA ALA A 50 22.48 48.82 41.32
C ALA A 50 22.92 47.54 40.58
N VAL A 51 23.43 46.54 41.30
CA VAL A 51 23.83 45.24 40.73
C VAL A 51 22.60 44.47 40.21
N ALA A 52 21.51 44.41 40.97
CA ALA A 52 20.26 43.78 40.54
C ALA A 52 19.71 44.46 39.27
N SER A 53 19.69 45.79 39.23
CA SER A 53 19.25 46.57 38.06
C SER A 53 20.14 46.32 36.83
N PHE A 54 21.47 46.20 37.00
CA PHE A 54 22.38 45.88 35.89
C PHE A 54 22.05 44.52 35.25
N PHE A 55 21.85 43.48 36.06
CA PHE A 55 21.52 42.15 35.55
C PHE A 55 20.12 42.09 34.92
N SER A 56 19.12 42.73 35.52
CA SER A 56 17.78 42.84 34.95
C SER A 56 17.79 43.55 33.59
N ASN A 57 18.49 44.68 33.46
CA ASN A 57 18.62 45.40 32.19
C ASN A 57 19.35 44.56 31.12
N HIS A 58 20.38 43.81 31.50
CA HIS A 58 21.07 42.90 30.58
C HIS A 58 20.16 41.76 30.09
N ALA A 59 19.36 41.19 30.99
CA ALA A 59 18.39 40.15 30.65
C ALA A 59 17.29 40.68 29.70
N GLU A 60 16.80 41.90 29.89
CA GLU A 60 15.83 42.53 28.97
C GLU A 60 16.41 42.75 27.57
N LEU A 61 17.67 43.19 27.47
CA LEU A 61 18.38 43.30 26.18
C LEU A 61 18.56 41.94 25.51
N TYR A 62 18.89 40.90 26.28
CA TYR A 62 18.99 39.53 25.80
C TYR A 62 17.64 39.02 25.26
N GLN A 63 16.52 39.28 25.96
CA GLN A 63 15.18 38.93 25.48
C GLN A 63 14.79 39.66 24.19
N ALA A 64 15.14 40.95 24.07
CA ALA A 64 14.92 41.72 22.85
C ALA A 64 15.73 41.19 21.66
N LEU A 65 16.99 40.76 21.89
CA LEU A 65 17.81 40.11 20.87
C LEU A 65 17.27 38.71 20.50
N GLY A 66 16.80 37.95 21.49
CA GLY A 66 16.16 36.65 21.29
C GLY A 66 14.91 36.73 20.40
N ALA A 67 14.10 37.79 20.54
CA ALA A 67 12.95 38.04 19.67
C ALA A 67 13.36 38.32 18.21
N GLN A 68 14.45 39.05 17.99
CA GLN A 68 14.98 39.30 16.64
C GLN A 68 15.54 38.01 16.01
N ALA A 69 16.24 37.18 16.80
CA ALA A 69 16.75 35.89 16.35
C ALA A 69 15.61 34.92 15.99
N ALA A 70 14.51 34.92 16.75
CA ALA A 70 13.32 34.13 16.44
C ALA A 70 12.66 34.56 15.12
N ALA A 71 12.55 35.87 14.88
CA ALA A 71 12.02 36.40 13.62
C ALA A 71 12.91 36.01 12.42
N PHE A 72 14.23 36.09 12.58
CA PHE A 72 15.19 35.64 11.57
C PHE A 72 15.07 34.13 11.28
N ASN A 73 14.98 33.30 12.31
CA ASN A 73 14.83 31.85 12.16
C ASN A 73 13.56 31.49 11.37
N THR A 74 12.44 32.13 11.67
CA THR A 74 11.18 31.98 10.91
C THR A 74 11.35 32.37 9.44
N GLN A 75 11.97 33.52 9.16
CA GLN A 75 12.21 33.97 7.78
C GLN A 75 13.16 33.04 7.03
N PHE A 76 14.19 32.52 7.71
CA PHE A 76 15.14 31.59 7.13
C PHE A 76 14.50 30.24 6.79
N ALA A 77 13.67 29.69 7.69
CA ALA A 77 12.90 28.47 7.42
C ALA A 77 11.94 28.66 6.24
N GLN A 78 11.22 29.79 6.19
CA GLN A 78 10.33 30.12 5.06
C GLN A 78 11.07 30.25 3.73
N ALA A 79 12.24 30.91 3.74
CA ALA A 79 13.07 31.04 2.55
C ALA A 79 13.60 29.68 2.07
N LEU A 80 13.96 28.78 3.00
CA LEU A 80 14.44 27.44 2.67
C LEU A 80 13.32 26.56 2.08
N THR A 81 12.11 26.61 2.63
CA THR A 81 10.92 25.96 2.05
C THR A 81 10.60 26.50 0.65
N GLY A 82 10.66 27.83 0.48
CA GLY A 82 10.46 28.47 -0.82
C GLY A 82 11.50 28.07 -1.86
N ALA A 83 12.76 27.93 -1.45
CA ALA A 83 13.83 27.44 -2.31
C ALA A 83 13.62 25.98 -2.72
N GLY A 84 13.22 25.10 -1.79
CA GLY A 84 12.87 23.70 -2.09
C GLY A 84 11.74 23.57 -3.12
N GLY A 85 10.68 24.38 -2.97
CA GLY A 85 9.59 24.45 -3.95
C GLY A 85 10.03 24.98 -5.32
N ALA A 86 10.93 25.97 -5.36
CA ALA A 86 11.48 26.49 -6.60
C ALA A 86 12.37 25.47 -7.34
N TYR A 87 13.18 24.68 -6.62
CA TYR A 87 13.95 23.59 -7.20
C TYR A 87 13.04 22.47 -7.74
N ALA A 88 12.03 22.05 -6.98
CA ALA A 88 11.04 21.07 -7.45
C ALA A 88 10.27 21.55 -8.68
N ALA A 89 9.86 22.83 -8.71
CA ALA A 89 9.20 23.44 -9.86
C ALA A 89 10.14 23.56 -11.08
N ALA A 90 11.42 23.86 -10.86
CA ALA A 90 12.42 23.89 -11.93
C ALA A 90 12.67 22.49 -12.51
N GLU A 91 12.72 21.45 -11.68
CA GLU A 91 12.79 20.05 -12.13
C GLU A 91 11.57 19.68 -12.96
N ALA A 92 10.35 19.94 -12.46
CA ALA A 92 9.10 19.68 -13.17
C ALA A 92 8.96 20.46 -14.49
N ALA A 93 9.48 21.69 -14.54
CA ALA A 93 9.49 22.51 -15.76
C ALA A 93 10.57 22.09 -16.76
N SER A 94 11.55 21.28 -16.35
CA SER A 94 12.64 20.80 -17.22
C SER A 94 12.34 19.45 -17.89
N THR A 95 11.52 18.60 -17.28
CA THR A 95 11.06 17.32 -17.85
C THR A 95 9.95 17.51 -18.88
N SER A 96 8.96 18.36 -18.60
CA SER A 96 7.78 18.50 -19.47
C SER A 96 8.06 18.98 -20.91
N PRO A 97 9.03 19.89 -21.19
CA PRO A 97 9.33 20.30 -22.56
C PRO A 97 10.06 19.22 -23.36
N LEU A 98 10.83 18.35 -22.68
CA LEU A 98 11.56 17.27 -23.34
C LEU A 98 10.62 16.12 -23.68
N GLU A 99 9.72 15.74 -22.77
CA GLU A 99 8.67 14.74 -23.02
C GLU A 99 7.72 15.20 -24.14
N ALA A 100 7.30 16.47 -24.12
CA ALA A 100 6.47 17.04 -25.18
C ALA A 100 7.20 17.04 -26.53
N LEU A 101 8.49 17.37 -26.56
CA LEU A 101 9.29 17.32 -27.78
C LEU A 101 9.47 15.89 -28.30
N GLU A 102 9.73 14.92 -27.43
CA GLU A 102 9.80 13.51 -27.79
C GLU A 102 8.48 13.02 -28.38
N GLN A 103 7.35 13.37 -27.76
CA GLN A 103 6.03 13.00 -28.24
C GLN A 103 5.66 13.67 -29.56
N ASP A 104 6.06 14.93 -29.77
CA ASP A 104 5.92 15.64 -31.04
C ASP A 104 6.76 15.00 -32.15
N VAL A 105 8.02 14.64 -31.86
CA VAL A 105 8.91 13.94 -32.81
C VAL A 105 8.34 12.57 -33.15
N LEU A 106 7.89 11.78 -32.18
CA LEU A 106 7.23 10.49 -32.41
C LEU A 106 5.95 10.66 -33.24
N THR A 107 5.17 11.71 -32.97
CA THR A 107 3.97 12.01 -33.75
C THR A 107 4.30 12.29 -35.22
N ILE A 108 5.33 13.10 -35.50
CA ILE A 108 5.78 13.38 -36.87
C ILE A 108 6.29 12.12 -37.56
N VAL A 109 7.12 11.32 -36.88
CA VAL A 109 7.69 10.07 -37.43
C VAL A 109 6.59 9.04 -37.72
N ASN A 110 5.57 8.96 -36.86
CA ASN A 110 4.51 7.97 -36.98
C ASN A 110 3.34 8.41 -37.87
N LEU A 111 3.20 9.72 -38.17
CA LEU A 111 2.07 10.25 -38.95
C LEU A 111 1.88 9.53 -40.30
N PRO A 112 2.92 9.29 -41.12
CA PRO A 112 2.73 8.63 -42.41
C PRO A 112 2.17 7.20 -42.29
N THR A 113 2.67 6.42 -41.33
CA THR A 113 2.24 5.02 -41.15
C THR A 113 0.90 4.90 -40.43
N ASN A 114 0.61 5.83 -39.51
CA ASN A 114 -0.71 5.93 -38.90
C ASN A 114 -1.78 6.26 -39.94
N LEU A 115 -1.51 7.17 -40.88
CA LEU A 115 -2.45 7.50 -41.97
C LEU A 115 -2.64 6.34 -42.96
N LEU A 116 -1.58 5.57 -43.25
CA LEU A 116 -1.63 4.55 -44.31
C LEU A 116 -2.11 3.18 -43.80
N ILE A 117 -1.72 2.80 -42.59
CA ILE A 117 -1.86 1.43 -42.05
C ILE A 117 -2.54 1.43 -40.67
N GLY A 118 -2.81 2.60 -40.07
CA GLY A 118 -3.42 2.68 -38.74
C GLY A 118 -2.51 2.20 -37.61
N ARG A 119 -1.19 2.16 -37.85
CA ARG A 119 -0.20 1.64 -36.92
C ARG A 119 1.07 2.49 -36.93
N PRO A 120 1.66 2.81 -35.76
CA PRO A 120 2.87 3.62 -35.70
C PRO A 120 4.05 2.88 -36.33
N LEU A 121 5.04 3.63 -36.82
CA LEU A 121 6.30 3.09 -37.32
C LEU A 121 7.17 2.65 -36.13
N ILE A 122 7.20 3.48 -35.07
CA ILE A 122 7.90 3.25 -33.82
C ILE A 122 7.01 3.59 -32.61
N GLY A 123 7.12 2.82 -31.54
CA GLY A 123 6.40 3.05 -30.29
C GLY A 123 5.72 1.80 -29.74
N ALA A 124 5.48 1.78 -28.43
CA ALA A 124 4.78 0.67 -27.79
C ALA A 124 3.31 0.60 -28.23
N GLY A 125 2.75 -0.60 -28.20
CA GLY A 125 1.33 -0.81 -28.37
C GLY A 125 0.55 -0.29 -27.16
N ALA A 126 -0.66 0.22 -27.39
CA ALA A 126 -1.52 0.66 -26.30
C ALA A 126 -1.93 -0.52 -25.42
N ASP A 127 -1.88 -0.35 -24.10
CA ASP A 127 -2.40 -1.35 -23.19
C ASP A 127 -3.92 -1.47 -23.32
N GLY A 128 -4.40 -2.70 -23.20
CA GLY A 128 -5.80 -3.01 -23.03
C GLY A 128 -6.28 -2.57 -21.65
N SER A 129 -7.59 -2.40 -21.51
CA SER A 129 -8.25 -1.99 -20.29
C SER A 129 -9.45 -2.89 -20.01
N THR A 130 -9.91 -2.91 -18.77
CA THR A 130 -11.19 -3.52 -18.41
C THR A 130 -12.31 -2.55 -18.78
N ASN A 131 -13.19 -2.96 -19.70
CA ASN A 131 -14.31 -2.12 -20.12
C ASN A 131 -15.48 -2.18 -19.13
N ALA A 132 -16.56 -1.44 -19.42
CA ALA A 132 -17.74 -1.35 -18.56
C ALA A 132 -18.54 -2.65 -18.40
N GLN A 133 -18.29 -3.65 -19.26
CA GLN A 133 -18.85 -4.99 -19.14
C GLN A 133 -17.95 -5.92 -18.31
N GLY A 134 -16.85 -5.40 -17.76
CA GLY A 134 -15.84 -6.20 -17.06
C GLY A 134 -14.98 -7.05 -17.98
N VAL A 135 -14.93 -6.74 -19.28
CA VAL A 135 -14.16 -7.49 -20.27
C VAL A 135 -12.82 -6.79 -20.51
N GLY A 136 -11.73 -7.54 -20.37
CA GLY A 136 -10.39 -7.10 -20.70
C GLY A 136 -10.20 -6.99 -22.21
N THR A 137 -9.87 -5.79 -22.71
CA THR A 137 -9.60 -5.60 -24.13
C THR A 137 -8.21 -6.10 -24.51
N PRO A 138 -7.98 -6.56 -25.77
CA PRO A 138 -6.65 -6.92 -26.21
C PRO A 138 -5.68 -5.73 -26.20
N GLY A 139 -4.41 -6.01 -25.91
CA GLY A 139 -3.33 -5.04 -26.08
C GLY A 139 -3.09 -4.73 -27.56
N GLY A 140 -2.80 -3.47 -27.86
CA GLY A 140 -2.46 -2.98 -29.19
C GLY A 140 -1.12 -3.53 -29.68
N ALA A 141 -0.95 -3.63 -30.99
CA ALA A 141 0.33 -4.01 -31.56
C ALA A 141 1.36 -2.89 -31.43
N GLY A 142 2.63 -3.24 -31.15
CA GLY A 142 3.75 -2.32 -31.18
C GLY A 142 4.02 -1.77 -32.58
N GLY A 143 4.84 -0.71 -32.68
CA GLY A 143 5.20 -0.07 -33.93
C GLY A 143 5.81 -1.04 -34.94
N LEU A 144 5.67 -0.75 -36.24
CA LEU A 144 6.08 -1.66 -37.32
C LEU A 144 7.58 -2.03 -37.27
N LEU A 145 8.45 -1.08 -36.94
CA LEU A 145 9.91 -1.31 -36.88
C LEU A 145 10.39 -1.59 -35.46
N ILE A 146 10.03 -0.73 -34.51
CA ILE A 146 10.49 -0.82 -33.12
C ILE A 146 9.29 -0.55 -32.22
N GLY A 147 8.96 -1.50 -31.37
CA GLY A 147 7.88 -1.33 -30.41
C GLY A 147 7.43 -2.63 -29.80
N ASP A 148 7.31 -2.62 -28.49
CA ASP A 148 6.74 -3.71 -27.73
C ASP A 148 5.22 -3.73 -27.91
N GLY A 149 4.61 -4.91 -27.80
CA GLY A 149 3.16 -5.02 -27.77
C GLY A 149 2.58 -4.52 -26.44
N GLY A 150 1.38 -3.94 -26.47
CA GLY A 150 0.68 -3.52 -25.26
C GLY A 150 0.22 -4.72 -24.43
N ARG A 151 0.12 -4.55 -23.12
CA ARG A 151 -0.49 -5.53 -22.22
C ARG A 151 -1.98 -5.73 -22.57
N GLY A 152 -2.50 -6.93 -22.46
CA GLY A 152 -3.95 -7.18 -22.49
C GLY A 152 -4.63 -6.75 -21.19
N GLY A 153 -5.84 -6.21 -21.30
CA GLY A 153 -6.65 -5.82 -20.15
C GLY A 153 -7.16 -7.03 -19.36
N ASP A 154 -7.37 -6.82 -18.06
CA ASP A 154 -7.90 -7.86 -17.18
C ASP A 154 -9.42 -8.01 -17.35
N SER A 155 -9.90 -9.24 -17.36
CA SER A 155 -11.33 -9.55 -17.36
C SER A 155 -11.79 -9.85 -15.94
N ILE A 156 -12.83 -9.15 -15.50
CA ILE A 156 -13.53 -9.38 -14.22
C ILE A 156 -14.91 -10.01 -14.43
N ALA A 157 -15.36 -10.10 -15.67
CA ALA A 157 -16.59 -10.77 -16.06
C ALA A 157 -16.44 -12.30 -16.06
N SER A 158 -17.39 -12.99 -15.44
CA SER A 158 -17.41 -14.46 -15.40
C SER A 158 -17.42 -15.08 -16.79
N GLY A 159 -16.61 -16.12 -16.99
CA GLY A 159 -16.49 -16.86 -18.24
C GLY A 159 -15.73 -16.14 -19.35
N VAL A 160 -15.20 -14.93 -19.11
CA VAL A 160 -14.50 -14.13 -20.12
C VAL A 160 -12.98 -14.24 -19.95
N PRO A 161 -12.25 -14.74 -20.96
CA PRO A 161 -10.80 -14.79 -20.92
C PRO A 161 -10.18 -13.40 -20.77
N GLY A 162 -8.96 -13.35 -20.26
CA GLY A 162 -8.20 -12.10 -20.22
C GLY A 162 -7.88 -11.59 -21.63
N GLY A 163 -7.70 -10.28 -21.77
CA GLY A 163 -7.27 -9.68 -23.02
C GLY A 163 -5.95 -10.27 -23.49
N ALA A 164 -5.82 -10.60 -24.77
CA ALA A 164 -4.54 -11.05 -25.31
C ALA A 164 -3.52 -9.91 -25.31
N GLY A 165 -2.26 -10.22 -25.03
CA GLY A 165 -1.15 -9.28 -25.20
C GLY A 165 -0.93 -8.94 -26.68
N GLY A 166 -0.57 -7.69 -26.95
CA GLY A 166 -0.28 -7.20 -28.28
C GLY A 166 0.98 -7.82 -28.87
N SER A 167 1.03 -7.97 -30.20
CA SER A 167 2.24 -8.39 -30.90
C SER A 167 3.21 -7.22 -31.09
N ALA A 168 4.51 -7.49 -31.03
CA ALA A 168 5.53 -6.53 -31.46
C ALA A 168 5.60 -6.39 -33.01
N GLY A 169 6.38 -5.42 -33.48
CA GLY A 169 6.69 -5.25 -34.91
C GLY A 169 7.87 -6.08 -35.39
N LEU A 170 8.86 -5.43 -36.00
CA LEU A 170 10.11 -6.07 -36.42
C LEU A 170 11.04 -6.35 -35.24
N ILE A 171 11.20 -5.36 -34.35
CA ILE A 171 11.96 -5.45 -33.10
C ILE A 171 11.05 -5.05 -31.94
N GLY A 172 11.01 -5.87 -30.89
CA GLY A 172 10.25 -5.59 -29.67
C GLY A 172 9.74 -6.85 -28.99
N ALA A 173 9.43 -6.77 -27.71
CA ALA A 173 8.81 -7.86 -26.95
C ALA A 173 7.29 -7.89 -27.16
N GLY A 174 6.70 -9.08 -27.14
CA GLY A 174 5.25 -9.20 -27.08
C GLY A 174 4.69 -8.70 -25.75
N GLY A 175 3.47 -8.14 -25.77
CA GLY A 175 2.80 -7.68 -24.57
C GLY A 175 2.34 -8.83 -23.68
N SER A 176 2.18 -8.59 -22.38
CA SER A 176 1.62 -9.60 -21.46
C SER A 176 0.13 -9.83 -21.72
N GLY A 177 -0.36 -11.04 -21.51
CA GLY A 177 -1.81 -11.29 -21.44
C GLY A 177 -2.42 -10.72 -20.16
N GLY A 178 -3.70 -10.34 -20.22
CA GLY A 178 -4.50 -9.93 -19.07
C GLY A 178 -5.04 -11.10 -18.26
N MET A 179 -5.47 -10.86 -17.04
CA MET A 179 -6.11 -11.86 -16.17
C MET A 179 -7.47 -12.30 -16.73
N GLY A 180 -7.80 -13.58 -16.61
CA GLY A 180 -9.14 -14.12 -16.93
C GLY A 180 -10.16 -13.86 -15.81
N GLY A 181 -11.41 -13.67 -16.18
CA GLY A 181 -12.50 -13.62 -15.19
C GLY A 181 -12.82 -15.01 -14.63
N LEU A 182 -13.70 -15.07 -13.63
CA LEU A 182 -14.12 -16.32 -12.98
C LEU A 182 -14.37 -17.47 -13.99
N GLY A 183 -13.67 -18.60 -13.82
CA GLY A 183 -13.80 -19.79 -14.67
C GLY A 183 -13.17 -19.66 -16.06
N ALA A 184 -12.52 -18.55 -16.38
CA ALA A 184 -11.96 -18.28 -17.70
C ALA A 184 -10.42 -18.21 -17.69
N THR A 185 -9.83 -18.58 -18.82
CA THR A 185 -8.37 -18.61 -18.95
C THR A 185 -7.75 -17.22 -18.94
N GLY A 186 -6.50 -17.13 -18.50
CA GLY A 186 -5.71 -15.92 -18.72
C GLY A 186 -5.54 -15.61 -20.21
N GLY A 187 -5.35 -14.35 -20.54
CA GLY A 187 -5.06 -13.90 -21.90
C GLY A 187 -3.73 -14.47 -22.38
N ALA A 188 -3.64 -14.80 -23.67
CA ALA A 188 -2.37 -15.22 -24.25
C ALA A 188 -1.37 -14.06 -24.27
N GLY A 189 -0.08 -14.36 -24.04
CA GLY A 189 0.99 -13.41 -24.27
C GLY A 189 1.17 -13.11 -25.76
N GLY A 190 1.56 -11.88 -26.07
CA GLY A 190 1.78 -11.40 -27.43
C GLY A 190 3.03 -12.00 -28.07
N THR A 191 3.06 -12.08 -29.39
CA THR A 191 4.26 -12.55 -30.10
C THR A 191 5.37 -11.49 -30.07
N GLY A 192 6.61 -11.94 -29.87
CA GLY A 192 7.80 -11.10 -30.00
C GLY A 192 8.02 -10.64 -31.45
N GLY A 193 8.91 -9.67 -31.62
CA GLY A 193 9.21 -9.04 -32.89
C GLY A 193 9.67 -10.04 -33.93
N LEU A 194 9.31 -9.80 -35.19
CA LEU A 194 9.61 -10.71 -36.30
C LEU A 194 11.10 -11.04 -36.34
N LEU A 195 11.97 -10.03 -36.32
CA LEU A 195 13.43 -10.22 -36.34
C LEU A 195 13.94 -10.55 -34.94
N SER A 196 13.68 -9.69 -33.96
CA SER A 196 14.18 -9.87 -32.60
C SER A 196 13.17 -9.45 -31.57
N GLY A 197 12.89 -10.33 -30.62
CA GLY A 197 11.95 -10.05 -29.55
C GLY A 197 11.51 -11.29 -28.82
N ASN A 198 11.40 -11.17 -27.50
CA ASN A 198 10.83 -12.23 -26.69
C ASN A 198 9.31 -12.24 -26.83
N GLY A 199 8.70 -13.41 -26.69
CA GLY A 199 7.25 -13.47 -26.50
C GLY A 199 6.83 -12.88 -25.16
N GLY A 200 5.63 -12.33 -25.09
CA GLY A 200 5.06 -11.79 -23.86
C GLY A 200 4.59 -12.90 -22.91
N PRO A 201 4.55 -12.64 -21.59
CA PRO A 201 4.03 -13.61 -20.63
C PRO A 201 2.52 -13.82 -20.80
N GLY A 202 2.04 -15.03 -20.53
CA GLY A 202 0.60 -15.30 -20.43
C GLY A 202 -0.01 -14.64 -19.19
N GLY A 203 -1.29 -14.27 -19.27
CA GLY A 203 -2.03 -13.69 -18.17
C GLY A 203 -2.45 -14.72 -17.12
N ILE A 204 -2.79 -14.27 -15.92
CA ILE A 204 -3.26 -15.14 -14.84
C ILE A 204 -4.63 -15.74 -15.19
N GLY A 205 -4.83 -17.03 -14.92
CA GLY A 205 -6.15 -17.67 -15.02
C GLY A 205 -7.12 -17.08 -14.01
N GLY A 206 -8.38 -16.89 -14.39
CA GLY A 206 -9.41 -16.61 -13.41
C GLY A 206 -9.63 -17.83 -12.51
N PRO A 207 -10.28 -17.66 -11.35
CA PRO A 207 -10.51 -18.73 -10.39
C PRO A 207 -11.04 -20.00 -11.08
N PHE A 208 -10.52 -21.16 -10.67
CA PHE A 208 -10.80 -22.48 -11.24
C PHE A 208 -10.30 -22.71 -12.68
N SER A 209 -9.50 -21.79 -13.25
CA SER A 209 -9.13 -21.84 -14.67
C SER A 209 -7.63 -21.72 -14.93
N THR A 210 -7.24 -22.08 -16.15
CA THR A 210 -5.82 -22.19 -16.53
C THR A 210 -5.20 -20.83 -16.84
N GLY A 211 -3.93 -20.67 -16.52
CA GLY A 211 -3.15 -19.52 -16.93
C GLY A 211 -3.06 -19.38 -18.46
N GLY A 212 -2.92 -18.16 -18.95
CA GLY A 212 -2.75 -17.88 -20.36
C GLY A 212 -1.47 -18.50 -20.91
N VAL A 213 -1.46 -18.85 -22.19
CA VAL A 213 -0.23 -19.33 -22.85
C VAL A 213 0.76 -18.18 -23.03
N GLY A 214 2.05 -18.46 -22.87
CA GLY A 214 3.11 -17.51 -23.20
C GLY A 214 3.21 -17.26 -24.70
N GLY A 215 3.57 -16.04 -25.08
CA GLY A 215 3.77 -15.63 -26.46
C GLY A 215 5.00 -16.27 -27.09
N ASN A 216 4.99 -16.44 -28.42
CA ASN A 216 6.13 -16.99 -29.14
C ASN A 216 7.12 -15.89 -29.54
N ALA A 217 8.41 -16.23 -29.61
CA ALA A 217 9.39 -15.48 -30.38
C ALA A 217 9.44 -15.99 -31.84
N MET A 218 9.89 -15.12 -32.76
CA MET A 218 9.89 -15.40 -34.21
C MET A 218 11.25 -15.88 -34.71
N PHE A 219 12.19 -14.99 -35.08
CA PHE A 219 13.55 -15.41 -35.51
C PHE A 219 14.53 -15.50 -34.34
N PHE A 220 14.72 -14.40 -33.60
CA PHE A 220 15.57 -14.30 -32.42
C PHE A 220 14.75 -13.92 -31.18
N GLY A 221 14.96 -14.63 -30.07
CA GLY A 221 14.34 -14.32 -28.79
C GLY A 221 13.80 -15.54 -28.07
N ALA A 222 13.56 -15.42 -26.77
CA ALA A 222 12.94 -16.46 -25.97
C ALA A 222 11.41 -16.43 -26.07
N GLY A 223 10.78 -17.59 -25.91
CA GLY A 223 9.34 -17.64 -25.68
C GLY A 223 8.96 -16.99 -24.35
N GLY A 224 7.78 -16.40 -24.28
CA GLY A 224 7.24 -15.84 -23.05
C GLY A 224 6.83 -16.94 -22.06
N PRO A 225 6.92 -16.70 -20.75
CA PRO A 225 6.45 -17.66 -19.77
C PRO A 225 4.93 -17.83 -19.84
N GLY A 226 4.43 -19.01 -19.48
CA GLY A 226 3.01 -19.22 -19.27
C GLY A 226 2.50 -18.46 -18.04
N GLY A 227 1.22 -18.10 -18.05
CA GLY A 227 0.59 -17.42 -16.91
C GLY A 227 0.31 -18.36 -15.74
N LEU A 228 0.22 -17.80 -14.53
CA LEU A 228 -0.18 -18.53 -13.33
C LEU A 228 -1.63 -19.03 -13.47
N GLY A 229 -1.91 -20.24 -12.99
CA GLY A 229 -3.27 -20.79 -12.93
C GLY A 229 -4.12 -20.09 -11.87
N GLY A 230 -5.41 -19.95 -12.09
CA GLY A 230 -6.30 -19.32 -11.10
C GLY A 230 -6.43 -20.14 -9.82
N GLU A 231 -6.76 -19.47 -8.72
CA GLU A 231 -7.02 -20.09 -7.42
C GLU A 231 -8.01 -21.27 -7.50
N LEU A 232 -7.93 -22.18 -6.52
CA LEU A 232 -8.82 -23.33 -6.35
C LEU A 232 -8.82 -24.31 -7.54
N GLY A 233 -7.66 -24.59 -8.13
CA GLY A 233 -7.52 -25.70 -9.09
C GLY A 233 -7.10 -25.33 -10.51
N GLY A 234 -6.76 -24.08 -10.79
CA GLY A 234 -6.29 -23.66 -12.10
C GLY A 234 -4.88 -24.16 -12.42
N THR A 235 -4.67 -24.86 -13.55
CA THR A 235 -3.30 -25.24 -13.96
C THR A 235 -2.52 -24.05 -14.50
N GLY A 236 -1.19 -24.12 -14.44
CA GLY A 236 -0.35 -23.10 -15.08
C GLY A 236 -0.48 -23.12 -16.61
N GLY A 237 -0.36 -21.96 -17.23
CA GLY A 237 -0.34 -21.81 -18.69
C GLY A 237 0.93 -22.40 -19.31
N ALA A 238 0.84 -22.85 -20.56
CA ALA A 238 2.03 -23.33 -21.27
C ALA A 238 2.98 -22.16 -21.63
N GLY A 239 4.29 -22.40 -21.59
CA GLY A 239 5.28 -21.45 -22.09
C GLY A 239 5.27 -21.33 -23.61
N GLY A 240 5.64 -20.16 -24.11
CA GLY A 240 5.75 -19.87 -25.53
C GLY A 240 7.00 -20.47 -26.18
N ARG A 241 7.00 -20.58 -27.50
CA ARG A 241 8.14 -21.11 -28.26
C ARG A 241 9.26 -20.07 -28.40
N GLY A 242 10.50 -20.53 -28.33
CA GLY A 242 11.68 -19.74 -28.66
C GLY A 242 11.81 -19.48 -30.17
N GLY A 243 12.61 -18.47 -30.52
CA GLY A 243 12.85 -18.06 -31.90
C GLY A 243 13.45 -19.18 -32.76
N LEU A 244 13.04 -19.23 -34.02
CA LEU A 244 13.41 -20.25 -34.99
C LEU A 244 14.92 -20.47 -35.08
N LEU A 245 15.70 -19.37 -35.06
CA LEU A 245 17.15 -19.40 -35.23
C LEU A 245 17.86 -19.54 -33.88
N ILE A 246 17.55 -18.66 -32.93
CA ILE A 246 18.13 -18.67 -31.58
C ILE A 246 17.04 -18.27 -30.58
N GLY A 247 16.84 -19.11 -29.56
CA GLY A 247 15.84 -18.83 -28.54
C GLY A 247 15.43 -20.03 -27.71
N ASN A 248 15.41 -19.87 -26.39
CA ASN A 248 14.83 -20.87 -25.50
C ASN A 248 13.31 -20.76 -25.50
N GLY A 249 12.62 -21.88 -25.27
CA GLY A 249 11.20 -21.83 -24.95
C GLY A 249 10.99 -21.14 -23.60
N GLY A 250 9.86 -20.46 -23.47
CA GLY A 250 9.44 -19.88 -22.20
C GLY A 250 9.10 -20.99 -21.20
N PRO A 251 9.32 -20.79 -19.89
CA PRO A 251 8.88 -21.74 -18.89
C PRO A 251 7.34 -21.79 -18.84
N GLY A 252 6.79 -22.91 -18.38
CA GLY A 252 5.37 -22.97 -18.05
C GLY A 252 5.05 -22.13 -16.81
N GLY A 253 3.80 -21.67 -16.71
CA GLY A 253 3.32 -20.94 -15.55
C GLY A 253 3.15 -21.85 -14.34
N GLN A 254 3.16 -21.25 -13.14
CA GLN A 254 2.84 -21.98 -11.91
C GLN A 254 1.37 -22.40 -11.89
N GLY A 255 1.05 -23.51 -11.23
CA GLY A 255 -0.34 -23.84 -10.90
C GLY A 255 -0.96 -22.81 -9.94
N GLY A 256 -2.28 -22.80 -9.84
CA GLY A 256 -3.01 -21.91 -8.94
C GLY A 256 -2.93 -22.33 -7.49
N VAL A 257 -3.11 -21.36 -6.61
CA VAL A 257 -3.10 -21.56 -5.16
C VAL A 257 -4.32 -22.35 -4.68
N SER A 258 -4.24 -22.90 -3.46
CA SER A 258 -5.34 -23.62 -2.80
C SER A 258 -5.88 -24.82 -3.59
N GLY A 259 -4.98 -25.60 -4.21
CA GLY A 259 -5.30 -26.82 -4.96
C GLY A 259 -5.48 -28.10 -4.15
N GLY A 260 -5.36 -28.04 -2.82
CA GLY A 260 -5.29 -29.20 -1.94
C GLY A 260 -3.89 -29.85 -1.89
N PRO A 261 -3.75 -30.98 -1.16
CA PRO A 261 -2.44 -31.62 -0.95
C PRO A 261 -1.71 -31.96 -2.25
N GLY A 262 -0.50 -31.41 -2.42
CA GLY A 262 0.33 -31.57 -3.62
C GLY A 262 0.26 -30.42 -4.64
N GLY A 263 -0.62 -29.45 -4.41
CA GLY A 263 -0.79 -28.25 -5.24
C GLY A 263 -1.37 -28.55 -6.62
N VAL A 264 -1.77 -27.50 -7.34
CA VAL A 264 -2.21 -27.65 -8.74
C VAL A 264 -1.00 -27.74 -9.65
N ALA A 265 -1.02 -28.62 -10.66
CA ALA A 265 0.10 -28.74 -11.58
C ALA A 265 0.40 -27.43 -12.34
N GLY A 266 1.70 -27.13 -12.49
CA GLY A 266 2.17 -26.07 -13.38
C GLY A 266 2.01 -26.42 -14.87
N GLY A 267 2.17 -25.41 -15.70
CA GLY A 267 2.09 -25.54 -17.15
C GLY A 267 3.35 -26.15 -17.76
N GLN A 268 3.24 -26.69 -18.96
CA GLN A 268 4.40 -27.21 -19.69
C GLN A 268 5.29 -26.06 -20.18
N GLY A 269 6.60 -26.28 -20.19
CA GLY A 269 7.53 -25.35 -20.84
C GLY A 269 7.42 -25.40 -22.37
N GLY A 270 7.59 -24.25 -23.01
CA GLY A 270 7.55 -24.10 -24.45
C GLY A 270 8.76 -24.72 -25.14
N ALA A 271 8.61 -25.05 -26.43
CA ALA A 271 9.71 -25.58 -27.22
C ALA A 271 10.81 -24.52 -27.47
N GLY A 272 12.07 -24.95 -27.53
CA GLY A 272 13.19 -24.11 -28.00
C GLY A 272 13.18 -23.91 -29.53
N GLY A 273 14.11 -23.10 -30.02
CA GLY A 273 14.29 -22.81 -31.44
C GLY A 273 14.57 -24.04 -32.31
N GLY A 274 14.01 -24.06 -33.51
CA GLY A 274 14.08 -25.19 -34.44
C GLY A 274 15.48 -25.48 -35.01
N ALA A 275 16.40 -24.50 -34.99
CA ALA A 275 17.76 -24.63 -35.53
C ALA A 275 18.80 -25.19 -34.53
N THR A 276 18.38 -25.93 -33.49
CA THR A 276 19.23 -26.54 -32.44
C THR A 276 19.97 -25.57 -31.50
N LEU A 277 19.71 -24.26 -31.59
CA LEU A 277 20.27 -23.22 -30.73
C LEU A 277 19.22 -22.66 -29.75
N GLY A 278 18.54 -23.57 -29.05
CA GLY A 278 17.55 -23.25 -28.04
C GLY A 278 17.12 -24.49 -27.26
N VAL A 279 16.91 -24.35 -25.96
CA VAL A 279 16.40 -25.43 -25.11
C VAL A 279 14.91 -25.27 -24.84
N GLN A 280 14.24 -26.37 -24.49
CA GLN A 280 12.87 -26.33 -23.99
C GLN A 280 12.83 -25.54 -22.68
N GLY A 281 11.78 -24.75 -22.49
CA GLY A 281 11.50 -24.13 -21.19
C GLY A 281 11.22 -25.18 -20.13
N ALA A 282 11.46 -24.83 -18.86
CA ALA A 282 11.08 -25.69 -17.75
C ALA A 282 9.55 -25.79 -17.61
N THR A 283 9.06 -26.93 -17.13
CA THR A 283 7.69 -27.03 -16.61
C THR A 283 7.54 -26.10 -15.41
N GLY A 284 6.42 -25.41 -15.30
CA GLY A 284 6.11 -24.55 -14.17
C GLY A 284 5.97 -25.36 -12.88
N PRO A 285 6.25 -24.76 -11.71
CA PRO A 285 6.06 -25.42 -10.44
C PRO A 285 4.57 -25.66 -10.14
N SER A 286 4.28 -26.56 -9.20
CA SER A 286 2.95 -26.67 -8.63
C SER A 286 2.52 -25.36 -7.95
N GLY A 287 1.22 -25.12 -7.87
CA GLY A 287 0.65 -24.03 -7.10
C GLY A 287 1.09 -24.08 -5.64
N GLY A 288 1.46 -22.91 -5.13
CA GLY A 288 1.88 -22.74 -3.74
C GLY A 288 0.70 -22.41 -2.82
N GLU A 289 1.05 -21.98 -1.61
CA GLU A 289 0.08 -21.49 -0.64
C GLU A 289 -0.59 -20.20 -1.12
N PRO A 290 -1.84 -19.92 -0.68
CA PRO A 290 -2.56 -18.70 -1.03
C PRO A 290 -2.03 -17.50 -0.26
N THR A 291 -0.79 -17.12 -0.52
CA THR A 291 -0.10 -16.03 0.19
C THR A 291 0.07 -14.81 -0.70
N ILE A 292 0.04 -13.63 -0.08
CA ILE A 292 0.51 -12.38 -0.67
C ILE A 292 1.59 -11.75 0.23
N PRO A 293 2.52 -10.96 -0.33
CA PRO A 293 3.49 -10.25 0.48
C PRO A 293 2.81 -9.14 1.28
N VAL A 294 3.23 -8.98 2.53
CA VAL A 294 2.95 -7.82 3.38
C VAL A 294 4.25 -7.10 3.71
N THR A 295 4.23 -5.77 3.65
CA THR A 295 5.39 -4.94 3.99
C THR A 295 5.02 -3.97 5.10
N VAL A 296 5.83 -3.89 6.15
CA VAL A 296 5.62 -2.96 7.27
C VAL A 296 6.51 -1.73 7.10
N ASP A 297 5.92 -0.54 7.09
CA ASP A 297 6.68 0.70 7.26
C ASP A 297 7.08 0.85 8.73
N GLN A 298 8.35 0.59 8.98
CA GLN A 298 8.95 0.59 10.32
C GLN A 298 9.00 1.98 10.97
N ASN A 299 8.82 3.07 10.21
CA ASN A 299 8.82 4.42 10.80
C ASN A 299 7.49 4.74 11.51
N ILE A 300 6.39 4.18 11.01
CA ILE A 300 5.04 4.43 11.54
C ILE A 300 4.39 3.17 12.10
N ASN A 301 5.06 2.03 11.97
CA ASN A 301 4.62 0.69 12.27
C ASN A 301 3.26 0.36 11.62
N ARG A 302 3.24 0.32 10.29
CA ARG A 302 2.01 0.09 9.51
C ARG A 302 2.22 -0.93 8.39
N PRO A 303 1.38 -1.98 8.31
CA PRO A 303 1.48 -2.98 7.25
C PRO A 303 0.73 -2.56 5.99
N PHE A 304 1.28 -2.98 4.85
CA PHE A 304 0.76 -2.68 3.53
C PHE A 304 0.73 -3.92 2.64
N VAL A 305 -0.30 -4.01 1.80
CA VAL A 305 -0.46 -5.02 0.76
C VAL A 305 -0.78 -4.36 -0.59
N ASN A 306 -0.54 -5.07 -1.69
CA ASN A 306 -0.79 -4.56 -3.04
C ASN A 306 -2.07 -5.18 -3.62
N VAL A 307 -2.99 -4.35 -4.09
CA VAL A 307 -4.34 -4.77 -4.54
C VAL A 307 -4.73 -4.03 -5.81
N SER A 308 -5.40 -4.71 -6.75
CA SER A 308 -6.06 -4.10 -7.91
C SER A 308 -7.57 -4.16 -7.74
N ILE A 309 -8.25 -3.04 -8.02
CA ILE A 309 -9.68 -2.87 -7.75
C ILE A 309 -10.41 -2.56 -9.05
N GLY A 310 -11.33 -3.44 -9.44
CA GLY A 310 -12.08 -3.35 -10.69
C GLY A 310 -11.21 -3.39 -11.96
N GLY A 311 -10.02 -3.99 -11.91
CA GLY A 311 -9.06 -3.92 -13.02
C GLY A 311 -8.40 -2.54 -13.17
N GLY A 312 -8.35 -1.77 -12.07
CA GLY A 312 -7.51 -0.59 -11.93
C GLY A 312 -6.03 -0.95 -11.71
N PRO A 313 -5.16 0.06 -11.49
CA PRO A 313 -3.76 -0.17 -11.18
C PRO A 313 -3.60 -1.00 -9.90
N THR A 314 -2.47 -1.70 -9.79
CA THR A 314 -2.07 -2.32 -8.52
C THR A 314 -1.62 -1.20 -7.58
N SER A 315 -2.30 -1.07 -6.45
CA SER A 315 -2.16 0.04 -5.51
C SER A 315 -1.81 -0.51 -4.13
N GLN A 316 -0.99 0.22 -3.38
CA GLN A 316 -0.59 -0.17 -2.03
C GLN A 316 -1.62 0.32 -1.01
N LEU A 317 -2.17 -0.59 -0.22
CA LEU A 317 -3.23 -0.33 0.76
C LEU A 317 -2.75 -0.70 2.16
N VAL A 318 -3.18 0.06 3.17
CA VAL A 318 -3.03 -0.30 4.57
C VAL A 318 -3.81 -1.57 4.84
N LEU A 319 -3.17 -2.58 5.42
CA LEU A 319 -3.85 -3.79 5.89
C LEU A 319 -4.31 -3.57 7.32
N ASP A 320 -5.61 -3.46 7.53
CA ASP A 320 -6.16 -2.92 8.77
C ASP A 320 -7.19 -3.86 9.41
N THR A 321 -6.80 -4.57 10.47
CA THR A 321 -7.75 -5.36 11.28
C THR A 321 -8.70 -4.48 12.10
N GLY A 322 -8.30 -3.23 12.39
CA GLY A 322 -9.02 -2.20 13.12
C GLY A 322 -10.27 -1.65 12.43
N SER A 323 -10.39 -1.89 11.13
CA SER A 323 -11.53 -1.46 10.32
C SER A 323 -12.04 -2.58 9.42
N GLU A 324 -13.17 -2.33 8.77
CA GLU A 324 -13.80 -3.24 7.84
C GLU A 324 -14.11 -2.50 6.54
N GLY A 325 -14.05 -3.23 5.43
CA GLY A 325 -14.39 -2.70 4.12
C GLY A 325 -13.19 -2.07 3.41
N LEU A 326 -13.41 -1.69 2.15
CA LEU A 326 -12.37 -1.16 1.28
C LEU A 326 -12.64 0.30 0.98
N VAL A 327 -11.77 1.20 1.45
CA VAL A 327 -11.84 2.64 1.19
C VAL A 327 -10.60 3.05 0.44
N VAL A 328 -10.76 3.62 -0.76
CA VAL A 328 -9.63 4.00 -1.61
C VAL A 328 -9.81 5.35 -2.31
N PRO A 329 -8.71 6.09 -2.51
CA PRO A 329 -8.66 7.22 -3.43
C PRO A 329 -9.10 6.89 -4.87
N PRO A 330 -9.53 7.90 -5.65
CA PRO A 330 -10.00 7.71 -7.02
C PRO A 330 -8.94 7.20 -8.01
N GLN A 331 -7.65 7.39 -7.73
CA GLN A 331 -6.58 6.90 -8.62
C GLN A 331 -6.37 5.38 -8.56
N ASP A 332 -6.87 4.71 -7.53
CA ASP A 332 -6.60 3.28 -7.29
C ASP A 332 -7.62 2.35 -7.96
N VAL A 333 -8.58 2.92 -8.69
CA VAL A 333 -9.71 2.21 -9.30
C VAL A 333 -9.82 2.48 -10.79
N ASN A 334 -10.43 1.55 -11.52
CA ASN A 334 -10.87 1.80 -12.89
C ASN A 334 -12.35 2.21 -12.91
N PHE A 335 -12.63 3.52 -12.95
CA PHE A 335 -14.01 4.04 -13.00
C PHE A 335 -14.86 3.50 -14.16
N THR A 336 -14.23 3.03 -15.24
CA THR A 336 -14.95 2.46 -16.39
C THR A 336 -15.64 1.15 -16.00
N SER A 337 -15.08 0.38 -15.06
CA SER A 337 -15.56 -0.96 -14.68
C SER A 337 -16.41 -0.99 -13.40
N LEU A 338 -16.43 0.08 -12.60
CA LEU A 338 -17.08 0.09 -11.27
C LEU A 338 -18.62 0.00 -11.31
N GLY A 339 -19.24 0.21 -12.46
CA GLY A 339 -20.70 0.29 -12.56
C GLY A 339 -21.28 1.55 -11.90
N PRO A 340 -22.60 1.58 -11.60
CA PRO A 340 -23.25 2.72 -10.98
C PRO A 340 -22.90 2.85 -9.49
N ILE A 341 -23.03 4.07 -8.96
CA ILE A 341 -22.94 4.33 -7.52
C ILE A 341 -24.04 3.56 -6.78
N THR A 342 -23.67 2.80 -5.75
CA THR A 342 -24.60 1.99 -4.93
C THR A 342 -25.01 2.70 -3.63
N GLY A 343 -24.35 3.79 -3.26
CA GLY A 343 -24.59 4.55 -2.04
C GLY A 343 -23.47 5.55 -1.75
N SER A 344 -23.57 6.31 -0.67
CA SER A 344 -22.54 7.25 -0.22
C SER A 344 -22.57 7.42 1.29
N SER A 345 -21.42 7.71 1.89
CA SER A 345 -21.26 7.93 3.33
C SER A 345 -19.87 8.55 3.60
N GLN A 346 -19.44 8.56 4.85
CA GLN A 346 -18.12 9.02 5.26
C GLN A 346 -17.51 8.11 6.34
N VAL A 347 -16.18 8.09 6.39
CA VAL A 347 -15.36 7.49 7.45
C VAL A 347 -14.53 8.57 8.12
N THR A 348 -14.25 8.45 9.41
CA THR A 348 -13.33 9.36 10.11
C THR A 348 -12.30 8.58 10.90
N TYR A 349 -11.02 8.84 10.60
CA TYR A 349 -9.87 8.31 11.29
C TYR A 349 -9.32 9.35 12.28
N GLY A 350 -8.81 8.91 13.43
CA GLY A 350 -8.21 9.78 14.44
C GLY A 350 -9.19 10.28 15.52
N ASN A 351 -8.91 11.43 16.11
CA ASN A 351 -9.68 12.01 17.22
C ASN A 351 -10.13 13.45 16.94
N SER A 352 -10.90 14.06 17.85
CA SER A 352 -11.49 15.38 17.65
C SER A 352 -10.48 16.52 17.42
N SER A 353 -9.22 16.35 17.82
CA SER A 353 -8.17 17.35 17.63
C SER A 353 -7.30 17.06 16.40
N ASN A 354 -7.13 15.79 16.04
CA ASN A 354 -6.38 15.35 14.87
C ASN A 354 -7.13 14.22 14.17
N SER A 355 -7.79 14.51 13.05
CA SER A 355 -8.60 13.54 12.30
C SER A 355 -8.51 13.72 10.79
N VAL A 356 -8.86 12.65 10.07
CA VAL A 356 -9.10 12.67 8.64
C VAL A 356 -10.49 12.09 8.40
N THR A 357 -11.38 12.89 7.83
CA THR A 357 -12.72 12.46 7.40
C THR A 357 -12.72 12.33 5.89
N GLU A 358 -13.13 11.16 5.40
CA GLU A 358 -13.24 10.87 3.98
C GLU A 358 -14.68 10.64 3.63
N THR A 359 -15.21 11.46 2.73
CA THR A 359 -16.52 11.25 2.11
C THR A 359 -16.32 10.43 0.85
N TYR A 360 -17.17 9.44 0.61
CA TYR A 360 -17.04 8.52 -0.51
C TYR A 360 -18.37 8.17 -1.16
N ASN A 361 -18.29 7.67 -2.38
CA ASN A 361 -19.34 6.91 -3.03
C ASN A 361 -18.97 5.43 -3.00
N THR A 362 -19.98 4.56 -2.88
CA THR A 362 -19.78 3.11 -2.94
C THR A 362 -20.10 2.57 -4.33
N TYR A 363 -19.40 1.50 -4.71
CA TYR A 363 -19.53 0.78 -5.96
C TYR A 363 -19.45 -0.72 -5.69
N SER A 364 -19.80 -1.54 -6.69
CA SER A 364 -19.70 -3.00 -6.58
C SER A 364 -18.81 -3.53 -7.70
N THR A 365 -17.68 -4.15 -7.34
CA THR A 365 -16.68 -4.63 -8.29
C THR A 365 -15.85 -5.79 -7.72
N THR A 366 -14.87 -6.28 -8.46
CA THR A 366 -13.94 -7.31 -7.98
C THR A 366 -12.69 -6.71 -7.36
N VAL A 367 -12.15 -7.38 -6.34
CA VAL A 367 -10.87 -7.06 -5.70
C VAL A 367 -9.90 -8.19 -5.98
N ASN A 368 -8.74 -7.85 -6.54
CA ASN A 368 -7.67 -8.77 -6.88
C ASN A 368 -6.46 -8.49 -5.98
N PHE A 369 -6.14 -9.44 -5.11
CA PHE A 369 -5.04 -9.33 -4.15
C PHE A 369 -3.68 -9.74 -4.74
N GLY A 370 -3.65 -10.21 -5.99
CA GLY A 370 -2.47 -10.80 -6.61
C GLY A 370 -2.37 -12.31 -6.37
N ASN A 371 -1.34 -12.94 -6.94
CA ASN A 371 -1.13 -14.40 -6.86
C ASN A 371 -2.34 -15.27 -7.31
N GLY A 372 -3.22 -14.72 -8.16
CA GLY A 372 -4.45 -15.37 -8.60
C GLY A 372 -5.59 -15.35 -7.57
N ILE A 373 -5.44 -14.60 -6.48
CA ILE A 373 -6.41 -14.45 -5.39
C ILE A 373 -7.37 -13.31 -5.71
N ILE A 374 -8.62 -13.62 -6.03
CA ILE A 374 -9.59 -12.63 -6.51
C ILE A 374 -11.01 -12.93 -6.04
N THR A 375 -11.73 -11.88 -5.65
CA THR A 375 -13.12 -12.03 -5.24
C THR A 375 -13.99 -12.54 -6.39
N THR A 376 -14.79 -13.56 -6.14
CA THR A 376 -15.73 -14.12 -7.14
C THR A 376 -17.14 -13.58 -7.00
N ARG A 377 -17.42 -12.94 -5.86
CA ARG A 377 -18.65 -12.22 -5.57
C ARG A 377 -18.40 -10.71 -5.69
N PRO A 378 -19.34 -9.92 -6.24
CA PRO A 378 -19.19 -8.47 -6.28
C PRO A 378 -18.99 -7.90 -4.87
N THR A 379 -17.87 -7.22 -4.68
CA THR A 379 -17.45 -6.63 -3.42
C THR A 379 -17.82 -5.15 -3.41
N THR A 380 -18.44 -4.70 -2.32
CA THR A 380 -18.71 -3.27 -2.12
C THR A 380 -17.42 -2.55 -1.75
N ILE A 381 -17.07 -1.54 -2.53
CA ILE A 381 -15.88 -0.71 -2.34
C ILE A 381 -16.29 0.75 -2.21
N ALA A 382 -15.56 1.55 -1.45
CA ALA A 382 -15.75 2.99 -1.29
C ALA A 382 -14.64 3.75 -2.02
N VAL A 383 -15.03 4.67 -2.89
CA VAL A 383 -14.12 5.57 -3.60
C VAL A 383 -14.29 6.99 -3.05
N VAL A 384 -13.21 7.53 -2.52
CA VAL A 384 -13.17 8.86 -1.89
C VAL A 384 -13.53 9.95 -2.90
N THR A 385 -14.42 10.85 -2.51
CA THR A 385 -14.86 12.01 -3.28
C THR A 385 -14.37 13.33 -2.68
N SER A 386 -14.14 13.37 -1.37
CA SER A 386 -13.50 14.50 -0.69
C SER A 386 -12.86 14.09 0.62
N VAL A 387 -11.78 14.78 0.98
CA VAL A 387 -11.06 14.59 2.24
C VAL A 387 -11.11 15.88 3.05
N SER A 388 -11.36 15.75 4.34
CA SER A 388 -11.29 16.84 5.31
C SER A 388 -10.36 16.44 6.45
N GLN A 389 -9.28 17.19 6.62
CA GLN A 389 -8.27 16.93 7.65
C GLN A 389 -8.37 17.98 8.75
N THR A 390 -8.41 17.55 10.00
CA THR A 390 -8.32 18.40 11.18
C THR A 390 -6.97 18.19 11.84
N ILE A 391 -6.20 19.27 12.06
CA ILE A 391 -4.94 19.24 12.84
C ILE A 391 -5.01 20.33 13.91
N GLY A 392 -4.79 19.96 15.17
CA GLY A 392 -4.93 20.89 16.29
C GLY A 392 -6.29 21.57 16.38
N GLY A 393 -7.37 20.91 15.91
CA GLY A 393 -8.72 21.46 15.84
C GLY A 393 -9.01 22.38 14.65
N VAL A 394 -8.04 22.59 13.74
CA VAL A 394 -8.23 23.37 12.50
C VAL A 394 -8.50 22.43 11.33
N THR A 395 -9.62 22.62 10.65
CA THR A 395 -10.06 21.76 9.53
C THR A 395 -9.72 22.36 8.16
N THR A 396 -9.12 21.56 7.29
CA THR A 396 -8.76 21.88 5.91
C THR A 396 -9.27 20.81 4.94
N ASN A 397 -9.87 21.22 3.83
CA ASN A 397 -10.26 20.28 2.77
C ASN A 397 -9.05 19.96 1.89
N LEU A 398 -8.86 18.68 1.61
CA LEU A 398 -7.79 18.15 0.77
C LEU A 398 -8.37 17.52 -0.51
N PRO A 399 -7.58 17.42 -1.60
CA PRO A 399 -7.97 16.66 -2.77
C PRO A 399 -8.32 15.21 -2.41
N ALA A 400 -9.30 14.62 -3.10
CA ALA A 400 -9.69 13.21 -2.91
C ALA A 400 -8.53 12.23 -3.10
N SER A 401 -7.53 12.60 -3.91
CA SER A 401 -6.32 11.81 -4.13
C SER A 401 -5.41 11.71 -2.90
N GLN A 402 -5.63 12.53 -1.87
CA GLN A 402 -4.90 12.47 -0.59
C GLN A 402 -5.63 11.62 0.46
N GLY A 403 -6.69 10.89 0.07
CA GLY A 403 -7.32 9.91 0.95
C GLY A 403 -6.35 8.77 1.29
N LEU A 404 -6.63 8.09 2.39
CA LEU A 404 -5.96 6.88 2.82
C LEU A 404 -6.56 5.68 2.08
N ALA A 405 -5.70 4.92 1.43
CA ALA A 405 -6.04 3.63 0.85
C ALA A 405 -6.03 2.57 1.97
N VAL A 406 -7.20 2.10 2.40
CA VAL A 406 -7.36 1.17 3.53
C VAL A 406 -8.12 -0.07 3.10
N LEU A 407 -7.49 -1.23 3.28
CA LEU A 407 -8.11 -2.54 3.24
C LEU A 407 -8.45 -2.96 4.67
N GLY A 408 -9.67 -2.65 5.08
CA GLY A 408 -10.26 -3.08 6.34
C GLY A 408 -10.64 -4.56 6.28
N VAL A 409 -9.99 -5.36 7.11
CA VAL A 409 -10.14 -6.83 7.16
C VAL A 409 -10.72 -7.34 8.47
N GLY A 410 -11.06 -6.45 9.41
CA GLY A 410 -11.83 -6.80 10.60
C GLY A 410 -13.19 -7.45 10.24
N ALA A 411 -13.74 -8.22 11.16
CA ALA A 411 -14.98 -8.98 10.97
C ALA A 411 -16.20 -8.34 11.65
N ASN A 412 -16.02 -7.23 12.37
CA ASN A 412 -17.08 -6.54 13.09
C ASN A 412 -16.72 -5.06 13.32
N PRO A 413 -17.44 -4.09 12.73
CA PRO A 413 -17.01 -2.69 12.77
C PRO A 413 -17.37 -2.02 14.10
N LEU A 414 -16.46 -1.19 14.62
CA LEU A 414 -16.70 -0.32 15.77
C LEU A 414 -17.38 0.98 15.35
N GLY A 415 -18.58 0.88 14.79
CA GLY A 415 -19.36 2.00 14.27
C GLY A 415 -19.97 1.68 12.91
N GLY A 416 -21.14 2.24 12.61
CA GLY A 416 -21.95 1.94 11.42
C GLY A 416 -21.38 2.45 10.09
N GLN A 417 -20.12 2.17 9.81
CA GLN A 417 -19.42 2.55 8.59
C GLN A 417 -19.78 1.58 7.47
N THR A 418 -19.92 2.10 6.25
CA THR A 418 -19.97 1.31 5.02
C THR A 418 -18.65 1.54 4.25
N PRO A 419 -18.13 0.60 3.45
CA PRO A 419 -18.53 -0.81 3.35
C PRO A 419 -18.31 -1.53 4.69
N SER A 420 -19.17 -2.50 4.99
CA SER A 420 -19.24 -3.19 6.29
C SER A 420 -19.06 -4.69 6.14
N ILE A 421 -18.27 -5.11 5.14
CA ILE A 421 -17.88 -6.51 4.89
C ILE A 421 -16.45 -6.45 4.37
N SER A 422 -15.56 -7.30 4.90
CA SER A 422 -14.21 -7.42 4.35
C SER A 422 -14.26 -7.95 2.91
N PRO A 423 -13.45 -7.40 1.98
CA PRO A 423 -13.28 -8.02 0.66
C PRO A 423 -12.86 -9.49 0.71
N VAL A 424 -12.19 -9.94 1.77
CA VAL A 424 -11.76 -11.32 1.95
C VAL A 424 -12.95 -12.28 2.05
N GLU A 425 -14.05 -11.86 2.68
CA GLU A 425 -15.29 -12.66 2.79
C GLU A 425 -16.04 -12.84 1.45
N ASN A 426 -15.55 -12.23 0.37
CA ASN A 426 -16.05 -12.42 -0.99
C ASN A 426 -15.11 -13.26 -1.88
N LEU A 427 -14.03 -13.81 -1.32
CA LEU A 427 -13.23 -14.83 -1.95
C LEU A 427 -14.00 -16.15 -2.07
N PRO A 428 -13.64 -17.02 -3.02
CA PRO A 428 -14.34 -18.30 -3.19
C PRO A 428 -13.82 -19.39 -2.24
N GLY A 429 -14.67 -20.41 -2.04
CA GLY A 429 -14.25 -21.69 -1.48
C GLY A 429 -13.83 -21.58 -0.02
N THR A 430 -12.62 -22.03 0.30
CA THR A 430 -12.07 -21.98 1.67
C THR A 430 -11.24 -20.70 1.90
N LEU A 431 -11.09 -19.83 0.90
CA LEU A 431 -10.27 -18.62 0.99
C LEU A 431 -10.96 -17.49 1.76
N ASP A 432 -12.29 -17.58 1.95
CA ASP A 432 -13.09 -16.64 2.74
C ASP A 432 -13.15 -17.00 4.23
N GLU A 433 -12.52 -18.10 4.66
CA GLU A 433 -12.56 -18.57 6.05
C GLU A 433 -11.80 -17.64 7.02
N GLY A 434 -10.74 -16.98 6.54
CA GLY A 434 -9.90 -16.12 7.37
C GLY A 434 -8.63 -15.64 6.69
N LEU A 435 -7.79 -15.00 7.49
CA LEU A 435 -6.56 -14.35 7.07
C LEU A 435 -5.49 -14.52 8.15
N LEU A 436 -4.39 -15.20 7.84
CA LEU A 436 -3.21 -15.29 8.70
C LEU A 436 -2.29 -14.11 8.40
N PHE A 437 -1.99 -13.34 9.44
CA PHE A 437 -0.98 -12.28 9.41
C PHE A 437 0.32 -12.88 9.89
N ASP A 438 1.22 -13.20 8.97
CA ASP A 438 2.57 -13.68 9.27
C ASP A 438 3.59 -12.65 8.80
N GLU A 439 3.49 -11.44 9.37
CA GLU A 439 4.47 -10.36 9.17
C GLU A 439 5.92 -10.79 9.51
N PRO A 440 6.18 -11.68 10.49
CA PRO A 440 7.52 -12.22 10.72
C PRO A 440 8.14 -12.87 9.48
N THR A 441 7.36 -13.53 8.62
CA THR A 441 7.83 -14.09 7.34
C THR A 441 7.56 -13.18 6.13
N GLY A 442 6.88 -12.05 6.35
CA GLY A 442 6.52 -11.08 5.32
C GLY A 442 5.34 -11.50 4.46
N ASN A 443 4.45 -12.38 4.97
CA ASN A 443 3.33 -12.90 4.20
C ASN A 443 2.00 -12.74 4.94
N VAL A 444 0.95 -12.68 4.13
CA VAL A 444 -0.43 -12.83 4.57
C VAL A 444 -1.01 -14.02 3.82
N GLU A 445 -1.59 -14.98 4.55
CA GLU A 445 -2.15 -16.20 3.97
C GLU A 445 -3.68 -16.24 4.09
N PHE A 446 -4.36 -16.56 2.99
CA PHE A 446 -5.81 -16.57 2.91
C PHE A 446 -6.39 -17.96 3.16
N GLY A 447 -7.54 -18.00 3.81
CA GLY A 447 -8.32 -19.21 4.02
C GLY A 447 -8.09 -19.86 5.39
N ALA A 448 -8.22 -21.18 5.47
CA ALA A 448 -8.13 -21.90 6.75
C ALA A 448 -6.78 -21.67 7.46
N ASN A 449 -6.78 -21.53 8.78
CA ASN A 449 -5.54 -21.37 9.56
C ASN A 449 -4.60 -22.57 9.33
N PRO A 450 -3.40 -22.35 8.75
CA PRO A 450 -2.44 -23.42 8.51
C PRO A 450 -1.65 -23.78 9.78
N LEU A 451 -1.72 -22.97 10.83
CA LEU A 451 -0.95 -23.10 12.06
C LEU A 451 -1.78 -23.63 13.23
N SER A 452 -1.07 -24.10 14.25
CA SER A 452 -1.66 -24.42 15.55
C SER A 452 -1.60 -23.20 16.48
N TYR A 453 -2.72 -22.89 17.12
CA TYR A 453 -2.83 -21.79 18.07
C TYR A 453 -2.57 -22.21 19.52
N TYR A 454 -2.12 -21.28 20.34
CA TYR A 454 -2.03 -21.45 21.80
C TYR A 454 -3.07 -20.65 22.58
N ALA A 455 -3.65 -19.60 21.98
CA ALA A 455 -4.69 -18.80 22.60
C ALA A 455 -5.62 -18.17 21.57
N THR A 456 -6.81 -17.78 22.01
CA THR A 456 -7.79 -17.08 21.17
C THR A 456 -8.45 -15.93 21.91
N THR A 457 -8.98 -14.98 21.14
CA THR A 457 -9.89 -13.96 21.66
C THR A 457 -10.99 -13.67 20.65
N SER A 458 -12.22 -13.56 21.13
CA SER A 458 -13.38 -13.24 20.29
C SER A 458 -13.44 -11.76 19.96
N GLY A 459 -13.84 -11.45 18.73
CA GLY A 459 -14.07 -10.10 18.24
C GLY A 459 -12.91 -9.55 17.43
N ALA A 460 -13.20 -9.04 16.24
CA ALA A 460 -12.23 -8.39 15.36
C ALA A 460 -12.79 -7.06 14.82
N PRO A 461 -12.21 -5.91 15.19
CA PRO A 461 -10.97 -5.76 15.96
C PRO A 461 -11.12 -5.87 17.48
N ALA A 462 -12.35 -5.83 18.00
CA ALA A 462 -12.61 -5.54 19.42
C ALA A 462 -13.07 -6.76 20.22
N GLY A 463 -12.33 -7.05 21.29
CA GLY A 463 -12.72 -8.01 22.32
C GLY A 463 -12.58 -7.44 23.74
N THR A 464 -12.81 -8.28 24.75
CA THR A 464 -12.44 -7.95 26.14
C THR A 464 -11.03 -8.47 26.39
N LEU A 465 -10.10 -7.57 26.69
CA LEU A 465 -8.70 -7.90 26.99
C LEU A 465 -8.38 -7.55 28.45
N GLN A 466 -7.43 -8.28 29.03
CA GLN A 466 -6.79 -7.91 30.28
C GLN A 466 -5.35 -7.52 29.99
N VAL A 467 -4.96 -6.29 30.35
CA VAL A 467 -3.62 -5.76 30.11
C VAL A 467 -2.95 -5.53 31.45
N VAL A 468 -1.95 -6.34 31.74
CA VAL A 468 -1.13 -6.24 32.95
C VAL A 468 0.07 -5.35 32.67
N VAL A 469 0.17 -4.25 33.42
CA VAL A 469 1.24 -3.26 33.31
C VAL A 469 1.72 -2.91 34.71
N ASN A 470 3.03 -3.00 34.95
CA ASN A 470 3.65 -2.72 36.26
C ASN A 470 2.98 -3.47 37.44
N GLY A 471 2.49 -4.69 37.19
CA GLY A 471 1.78 -5.51 38.18
C GLY A 471 0.31 -5.14 38.40
N SER A 472 -0.20 -4.08 37.76
CA SER A 472 -1.61 -3.70 37.77
C SER A 472 -2.35 -4.39 36.63
N ASN A 473 -3.46 -5.09 36.94
CA ASN A 473 -4.33 -5.69 35.94
C ASN A 473 -5.40 -4.68 35.48
N ASN A 474 -5.44 -4.37 34.19
CA ASN A 474 -6.39 -3.44 33.60
C ASN A 474 -7.31 -4.19 32.63
N VAL A 475 -8.60 -4.32 32.94
CA VAL A 475 -9.58 -4.89 32.01
C VAL A 475 -10.06 -3.80 31.05
N VAL A 476 -9.98 -4.05 29.76
CA VAL A 476 -10.39 -3.12 28.70
C VAL A 476 -11.46 -3.78 27.82
N SER A 477 -12.55 -3.06 27.60
CA SER A 477 -13.70 -3.52 26.81
C SER A 477 -14.39 -2.32 26.14
N PRO A 478 -14.31 -2.16 24.80
CA PRO A 478 -13.48 -2.99 23.92
C PRO A 478 -11.98 -2.77 24.18
N GLY A 479 -11.14 -3.71 23.78
CA GLY A 479 -9.72 -3.54 23.50
C GLY A 479 -9.46 -4.01 22.07
N LEU A 480 -8.65 -3.27 21.31
CA LEU A 480 -8.46 -3.46 19.87
C LEU A 480 -7.17 -4.21 19.58
N LEU A 481 -7.29 -5.24 18.75
CA LEU A 481 -6.17 -5.83 18.01
C LEU A 481 -6.20 -5.26 16.60
N ASP A 482 -5.35 -4.26 16.37
CA ASP A 482 -5.46 -3.33 15.25
C ASP A 482 -4.10 -3.12 14.57
N SER A 483 -3.88 -3.85 13.47
CA SER A 483 -2.69 -3.74 12.63
C SER A 483 -2.54 -2.36 11.97
N GLY A 484 -3.66 -1.64 11.73
CA GLY A 484 -3.65 -0.26 11.25
C GLY A 484 -3.32 0.78 12.34
N GLY A 485 -3.29 0.36 13.61
CA GLY A 485 -3.20 1.18 14.82
C GLY A 485 -1.85 1.84 15.11
N LEU A 486 -0.88 1.76 14.18
CA LEU A 486 0.48 2.30 14.34
C LEU A 486 1.19 1.65 15.54
N TRP A 487 1.87 2.45 16.37
CA TRP A 487 2.45 2.04 17.65
C TRP A 487 1.42 1.82 18.77
N GLY A 488 0.12 1.93 18.49
CA GLY A 488 -0.95 1.68 19.47
C GLY A 488 -1.30 2.89 20.35
N THR A 489 -2.33 2.71 21.18
CA THR A 489 -2.77 3.70 22.16
C THR A 489 -3.19 3.07 23.48
N VAL A 490 -2.89 3.77 24.57
CA VAL A 490 -3.17 3.30 25.93
C VAL A 490 -4.03 4.32 26.68
N PRO A 491 -5.09 3.89 27.38
CA PRO A 491 -5.89 4.80 28.19
C PRO A 491 -5.07 5.40 29.35
N SER A 492 -5.27 6.69 29.64
CA SER A 492 -4.65 7.33 30.82
C SER A 492 -5.02 6.67 32.16
N SER A 493 -6.10 5.88 32.19
CA SER A 493 -6.50 5.08 33.36
C SER A 493 -5.47 4.01 33.74
N PHE A 494 -4.50 3.69 32.88
CA PHE A 494 -3.39 2.79 33.19
C PHE A 494 -2.33 3.44 34.09
N GLY A 495 -2.54 4.70 34.51
CA GLY A 495 -1.64 5.43 35.42
C GLY A 495 -0.62 6.33 34.71
N TYR A 496 -0.77 6.56 33.41
CA TYR A 496 0.10 7.43 32.61
C TYR A 496 -0.57 8.77 32.29
N ALA A 497 0.23 9.81 32.08
CA ALA A 497 -0.26 11.15 31.74
C ALA A 497 -0.74 11.21 30.28
N SER A 498 -1.96 11.69 30.04
CA SER A 498 -2.50 11.89 28.68
C SER A 498 -1.63 12.88 27.88
N GLY A 499 -1.47 12.62 26.58
CA GLY A 499 -0.63 13.43 25.69
C GLY A 499 0.86 13.11 25.79
N THR A 500 1.21 12.00 26.44
CA THR A 500 2.58 11.47 26.50
C THR A 500 2.66 10.10 25.84
N TYR A 501 3.87 9.54 25.76
CA TYR A 501 4.10 8.16 25.34
C TYR A 501 4.24 7.25 26.56
N VAL A 502 3.89 5.98 26.41
CA VAL A 502 4.20 4.97 27.42
C VAL A 502 5.73 4.91 27.60
N PRO A 503 6.24 4.88 28.85
CA PRO A 503 7.68 4.90 29.09
C PRO A 503 8.39 3.68 28.48
N SER A 504 9.56 3.92 27.90
CA SER A 504 10.41 2.84 27.37
C SER A 504 10.78 1.82 28.44
N GLY A 505 10.81 0.54 28.05
CA GLY A 505 11.07 -0.59 28.93
C GLY A 505 9.85 -1.04 29.75
N THR A 506 8.69 -0.38 29.60
CA THR A 506 7.43 -0.89 30.16
C THR A 506 7.07 -2.21 29.50
N THR A 507 6.70 -3.22 30.28
CA THR A 507 6.22 -4.50 29.74
C THR A 507 4.70 -4.58 29.81
N PHE A 508 4.07 -4.89 28.68
CA PHE A 508 2.67 -5.25 28.60
C PHE A 508 2.54 -6.77 28.51
N GLN A 509 1.73 -7.34 29.38
CA GLN A 509 1.28 -8.74 29.26
C GLN A 509 -0.21 -8.70 28.98
N VAL A 510 -0.62 -9.19 27.82
CA VAL A 510 -2.01 -9.12 27.36
C VAL A 510 -2.63 -10.50 27.40
N TYR A 511 -3.82 -10.59 27.96
CA TYR A 511 -4.58 -11.82 28.14
C TYR A 511 -6.00 -11.68 27.59
N ASN A 512 -6.61 -12.80 27.24
CA ASN A 512 -8.03 -12.86 26.94
C ASN A 512 -8.87 -12.82 28.23
N SER A 513 -10.20 -12.86 28.08
CA SER A 513 -11.15 -12.87 29.21
C SER A 513 -11.06 -14.12 30.09
N ASN A 514 -10.52 -15.23 29.58
CA ASN A 514 -10.31 -16.48 30.32
C ASN A 514 -8.99 -16.49 31.13
N GLY A 515 -8.11 -15.52 30.89
CA GLY A 515 -6.78 -15.43 31.51
C GLY A 515 -5.68 -16.17 30.75
N ASP A 516 -5.93 -16.59 29.51
CA ASP A 516 -4.88 -17.14 28.64
C ASP A 516 -4.02 -16.00 28.09
N GLY A 517 -2.70 -16.16 28.13
CA GLY A 517 -1.77 -15.17 27.60
C GLY A 517 -1.85 -15.09 26.08
N LEU A 518 -2.05 -13.88 25.55
CA LEU A 518 -2.09 -13.61 24.12
C LEU A 518 -0.71 -13.21 23.61
N TYR A 519 -0.13 -12.15 24.16
CA TYR A 519 1.21 -11.69 23.82
C TYR A 519 1.86 -10.91 24.96
N THR A 520 3.17 -10.77 24.87
CA THR A 520 3.96 -9.90 25.76
C THR A 520 4.80 -8.97 24.92
N GLU A 521 4.75 -7.68 25.21
CA GLU A 521 5.49 -6.64 24.50
C GLU A 521 6.32 -5.82 25.49
N THR A 522 7.55 -5.46 25.09
CA THR A 522 8.34 -4.46 25.81
C THR A 522 8.40 -3.19 24.99
N ILE A 523 7.90 -2.10 25.56
CA ILE A 523 7.72 -0.83 24.85
C ILE A 523 9.05 -0.17 24.52
N GLY A 524 9.18 0.25 23.25
CA GLY A 524 10.32 0.97 22.71
C GLY A 524 10.47 2.40 23.24
N SER A 525 11.39 3.17 22.65
CA SER A 525 11.59 4.58 22.97
C SER A 525 10.68 5.47 22.13
N ALA A 526 10.13 6.53 22.72
CA ALA A 526 9.41 7.55 21.95
C ALA A 526 10.27 8.11 20.80
N PRO A 527 9.68 8.40 19.62
CA PRO A 527 8.24 8.40 19.33
C PRO A 527 7.64 7.02 19.01
N ASP A 528 8.44 5.96 19.00
CA ASP A 528 8.08 4.59 18.62
C ASP A 528 7.48 3.82 19.81
N ALA A 529 6.39 4.37 20.36
CA ALA A 529 5.71 3.83 21.53
C ALA A 529 4.20 4.17 21.52
N PRO A 530 3.37 3.43 22.27
CA PRO A 530 1.95 3.74 22.36
C PRO A 530 1.71 5.13 22.94
N ASN A 531 0.78 5.87 22.32
CA ASN A 531 0.33 7.17 22.83
C ASN A 531 -0.63 6.98 24.00
N VAL A 532 -0.47 7.79 25.05
CA VAL A 532 -1.38 7.80 26.20
C VAL A 532 -2.51 8.79 25.95
N VAL A 533 -3.74 8.32 25.94
CA VAL A 533 -4.92 9.12 25.55
C VAL A 533 -6.00 9.06 26.63
N SER A 534 -6.59 10.22 26.94
CA SER A 534 -7.71 10.31 27.87
C SER A 534 -9.00 9.72 27.28
N GLY A 535 -9.63 8.78 27.98
CA GLY A 535 -10.93 8.20 27.59
C GLY A 535 -10.91 7.35 26.32
N ALA A 536 -9.72 7.02 25.80
CA ALA A 536 -9.57 6.15 24.65
C ALA A 536 -9.76 4.67 25.01
N VAL A 537 -9.91 3.86 23.98
CA VAL A 537 -9.85 2.40 24.03
C VAL A 537 -8.38 1.97 23.93
N PHE A 538 -8.00 0.88 24.61
CA PHE A 538 -6.70 0.26 24.37
C PHE A 538 -6.61 -0.25 22.94
N ASN A 539 -5.56 0.13 22.23
CA ASN A 539 -5.28 -0.29 20.86
C ASN A 539 -3.86 -0.87 20.83
N SER A 540 -3.73 -2.12 20.41
CA SER A 540 -2.44 -2.82 20.36
C SER A 540 -1.42 -2.17 19.44
N GLY A 541 -1.89 -1.46 18.40
CA GLY A 541 -1.06 -1.18 17.24
C GLY A 541 -0.64 -2.47 16.52
N ASN A 542 0.34 -2.32 15.64
CA ASN A 542 0.84 -3.40 14.80
C ASN A 542 1.89 -4.30 15.48
N SER A 543 2.50 -3.85 16.58
CA SER A 543 3.56 -4.58 17.32
C SER A 543 3.31 -6.09 17.52
N PRO A 544 2.11 -6.57 17.95
CA PRO A 544 1.91 -8.01 18.14
C PRO A 544 1.94 -8.79 16.81
N PHE A 545 1.49 -8.19 15.70
CA PHE A 545 1.47 -8.82 14.38
C PHE A 545 2.89 -8.97 13.81
N GLU A 546 3.80 -8.04 14.11
CA GLU A 546 5.21 -8.14 13.71
C GLU A 546 5.98 -9.25 14.45
N SER A 547 5.47 -9.67 15.61
CA SER A 547 6.18 -10.57 16.52
C SER A 547 5.64 -12.00 16.47
N ILE A 548 4.35 -12.15 16.15
CA ILE A 548 3.61 -13.40 16.29
C ILE A 548 2.69 -13.54 15.08
N PRO A 549 2.62 -14.72 14.44
CA PRO A 549 1.59 -15.00 13.47
C PRO A 549 0.20 -14.95 14.13
N ILE A 550 -0.68 -14.10 13.62
CA ILE A 550 -2.04 -13.93 14.17
C ILE A 550 -3.04 -14.21 13.07
N TYR A 551 -3.86 -15.25 13.28
CA TYR A 551 -4.93 -15.60 12.36
C TYR A 551 -6.26 -14.96 12.76
N LEU A 552 -6.89 -14.28 11.81
CA LEU A 552 -8.25 -13.79 11.91
C LEU A 552 -9.21 -14.74 11.20
N GLN A 553 -10.10 -15.37 11.94
CA GLN A 553 -11.19 -16.15 11.37
C GLN A 553 -12.45 -15.30 11.18
N TYR A 554 -13.09 -15.41 10.02
CA TYR A 554 -14.39 -14.81 9.74
C TYR A 554 -15.55 -15.67 10.27
N GLY A 555 -16.68 -15.01 10.55
CA GLY A 555 -17.89 -15.61 11.10
C GLY A 555 -18.29 -15.01 12.47
N GLY A 556 -19.56 -14.67 12.63
CA GLY A 556 -20.06 -14.00 13.84
C GLY A 556 -19.40 -12.64 14.03
N SER A 557 -18.68 -12.43 15.14
CA SER A 557 -17.91 -11.21 15.40
C SER A 557 -16.42 -11.31 14.99
N GLY A 558 -16.04 -12.41 14.35
CA GLY A 558 -14.65 -12.81 14.14
C GLY A 558 -13.97 -13.35 15.40
N THR A 559 -12.87 -14.09 15.21
CA THR A 559 -12.01 -14.60 16.28
C THR A 559 -10.55 -14.49 15.88
N PHE A 560 -9.72 -13.93 16.76
CA PHE A 560 -8.27 -13.97 16.61
C PHE A 560 -7.69 -15.22 17.27
N TYR A 561 -6.74 -15.83 16.59
CA TYR A 561 -5.94 -16.96 17.02
C TYR A 561 -4.48 -16.52 17.05
N PHE A 562 -3.81 -16.81 18.16
CA PHE A 562 -2.40 -16.52 18.34
C PHE A 562 -1.62 -17.82 18.13
N ASP A 563 -0.81 -17.86 17.07
CA ASP A 563 -0.23 -19.08 16.51
C ASP A 563 1.23 -19.30 16.93
N ASN A 564 1.68 -20.57 16.85
CA ASN A 564 3.02 -21.00 17.25
C ASN A 564 4.04 -21.00 16.12
#